data_AF-A0A093WED6-F1
#
_entry.id   AF-A0A093WED6-F1
#
_cell.length_a   1.000
_cell.length_b   1.000
_cell.length_c   1.000
_cell.angle_alpha   90.00
_cell.angle_beta   90.00
_cell.angle_gamma   90.00
#
_symmetry.space_group_name_H-M   'P 1'
#
loop_
_entity.id
_entity.type
_entity.pdbx_description
1 polymer ?
#
loop_
_entity_poly.entity_id
_entity_poly.type
_entity_poly.pdbx_seq_one_letter_code
_entity_poly.pdbx_strand_id
1 'polypeptide(L)' 'MEKTNSSHRAPQKGNFRPKIKFLRQVNSKPIILKAFGTRLKGINKDYKNFFLKQFLSYFGIYNKVAIIKFVNNDNPFDKN' A
#
# COMPACT_ATOMS: atom_id res chain seq x y z
N MET A 1 -11.85 2.62 3.49
CA MET A 1 -10.96 1.67 2.80
C MET A 1 -11.69 0.81 1.77
N GLU A 2 -12.98 0.52 1.92
CA GLU A 2 -13.75 -0.24 0.92
C GLU A 2 -13.87 0.45 -0.44
N LYS A 3 -14.08 1.78 -0.48
CA LYS A 3 -14.32 2.53 -1.73
C LYS A 3 -13.18 2.50 -2.75
N THR A 4 -11.92 2.29 -2.32
CA THR A 4 -10.75 2.31 -3.21
C THR A 4 -10.55 0.98 -3.94
N ASN A 5 -11.09 -0.12 -3.42
CA ASN A 5 -10.96 -1.46 -4.03
C ASN A 5 -11.92 -1.68 -5.20
N SER A 6 -12.95 -0.84 -5.32
CA SER A 6 -14.02 -0.91 -6.31
C SER A 6 -13.71 -0.14 -7.62
N SER A 7 -12.82 0.86 -7.60
CA SER A 7 -12.55 1.70 -8.78
C SER A 7 -11.35 1.22 -9.62
N HIS A 8 -10.34 0.59 -9.01
CA HIS A 8 -9.20 0.03 -9.74
C HIS A 8 -8.68 -1.23 -9.04
N ARG A 9 -8.82 -2.39 -9.68
CA ARG A 9 -8.37 -3.67 -9.10
C ARG A 9 -6.84 -3.71 -9.11
N ALA A 10 -6.23 -4.14 -8.00
CA ALA A 10 -4.79 -4.32 -7.94
C ALA A 10 -4.33 -5.37 -8.97
N PRO A 11 -3.20 -5.15 -9.68
CA PRO A 11 -2.72 -6.05 -10.72
C PRO A 11 -2.44 -7.44 -10.13
N GLN A 12 -2.91 -8.46 -10.85
CA GLN A 12 -2.82 -9.86 -10.45
C GLN A 12 -1.51 -10.44 -10.98
N LYS A 13 -0.65 -10.99 -10.10
CA LYS A 13 0.51 -11.79 -10.52
C LYS A 13 0.13 -13.26 -10.36
N GLY A 14 -0.32 -13.90 -11.44
CA GLY A 14 -0.89 -15.26 -11.43
C GLY A 14 -2.31 -15.29 -10.84
N ASN A 15 -2.71 -16.36 -10.11
CA ASN A 15 -4.05 -16.50 -9.49
C ASN A 15 -4.25 -15.72 -8.17
N PHE A 16 -3.25 -14.98 -7.69
CA PHE A 16 -3.32 -14.33 -6.38
C PHE A 16 -3.30 -12.81 -6.49
N ARG A 17 -4.29 -12.16 -5.87
CA ARG A 17 -4.43 -10.71 -5.83
C ARG A 17 -3.77 -10.13 -4.57
N PRO A 18 -2.85 -9.15 -4.68
CA PRO A 18 -2.31 -8.48 -3.51
C PRO A 18 -3.43 -7.73 -2.78
N LYS A 19 -3.48 -7.89 -1.45
CA LYS A 19 -4.50 -7.25 -0.60
C LYS A 19 -3.81 -6.41 0.47
N ILE A 20 -4.07 -5.10 0.46
CA ILE A 20 -3.68 -4.20 1.55
C ILE A 20 -4.76 -4.31 2.62
N LYS A 21 -4.37 -4.67 3.86
CA LYS A 21 -5.30 -4.82 4.99
C LYS A 21 -5.45 -3.51 5.76
N PHE A 22 -4.33 -2.88 6.11
CA PHE A 22 -4.34 -1.63 6.86
C PHE A 22 -3.09 -0.79 6.58
N LEU A 23 -3.19 0.50 6.89
CA LEU A 23 -2.11 1.47 6.84
C LEU A 23 -1.82 1.92 8.27
N ARG A 24 -0.54 1.96 8.65
CA ARG A 24 -0.09 2.52 9.93
C ARG A 24 0.82 3.71 9.67
N GLN A 25 0.51 4.86 10.27
CA GLN A 25 1.43 5.98 10.31
C GLN A 25 2.56 5.72 11.30
N VAL A 26 3.78 5.92 10.83
CA VAL A 26 5.02 5.68 11.60
C VAL A 26 5.71 6.99 11.92
N ASN A 27 5.64 7.96 11.00
CA ASN A 27 6.16 9.30 11.22
C ASN A 27 5.19 10.33 10.62
N SER A 28 5.14 11.51 11.22
CA SER A 28 4.29 12.62 10.81
C SER A 28 5.04 13.66 9.98
N LYS A 29 6.37 13.78 10.11
CA LYS A 29 7.21 14.72 9.35
C LYS A 29 8.57 14.08 8.98
N PRO A 30 8.78 13.63 7.73
CA PRO A 30 7.80 13.52 6.65
C PRO A 30 6.70 12.49 6.97
N ILE A 31 5.57 12.52 6.25
CA ILE A 31 4.47 11.57 6.47
C ILE A 31 4.93 10.19 5.97
N ILE A 32 5.23 9.28 6.90
CA ILE A 32 5.66 7.91 6.57
C ILE A 32 4.57 6.95 7.01
N LEU A 33 4.04 6.20 6.05
CA LEU A 33 3.01 5.20 6.24
C LEU A 33 3.58 3.82 5.89
N LYS A 34 3.27 2.82 6.69
CA LYS A 34 3.50 1.41 6.36
C LYS A 34 2.17 0.77 5.95
N ALA A 35 2.10 0.29 4.73
CA ALA A 35 0.98 -0.50 4.20
C ALA A 35 1.24 -1.97 4.48
N PHE A 36 0.38 -2.58 5.30
CA PHE A 36 0.47 -4.00 5.66
C PHE A 36 -0.57 -4.81 4.91
N GLY A 37 -0.17 -5.98 4.45
CA GLY A 37 -1.01 -6.81 3.60
C GLY A 37 -0.35 -8.10 3.18
N THR A 38 -1.03 -8.83 2.30
CA THR A 38 -0.57 -10.11 1.76
C THR A 38 -0.04 -9.95 0.34
N ARG A 39 1.10 -10.60 0.06
CA ARG A 39 1.81 -10.61 -1.24
C ARG A 39 2.12 -9.20 -1.79
N LEU A 40 2.39 -8.24 -0.91
CA LEU A 40 2.75 -6.88 -1.32
C LEU A 40 4.11 -6.79 -2.04
N LYS A 41 4.97 -7.83 -1.90
CA LYS A 41 6.25 -7.96 -2.62
C LYS A 41 6.08 -7.95 -4.15
N GLY A 42 4.94 -8.42 -4.65
CA GLY A 42 4.66 -8.50 -6.10
C GLY A 42 4.09 -7.24 -6.74
N ILE A 43 3.92 -6.15 -5.97
CA ILE A 43 3.31 -4.92 -6.48
C ILE A 43 4.34 -4.14 -7.31
N ASN A 44 4.00 -3.89 -8.59
CA ASN A 44 4.81 -3.07 -9.50
C ASN A 44 4.86 -1.59 -9.06
N LYS A 45 5.93 -0.89 -9.43
CA LYS A 45 6.17 0.53 -9.17
C LYS A 45 5.01 1.41 -9.62
N ASP A 46 4.41 1.12 -10.77
CA ASP A 46 3.28 1.91 -11.31
C ASP A 46 2.06 1.88 -10.39
N TYR A 47 1.73 0.71 -9.84
CA TYR A 47 0.64 0.59 -8.87
C TYR A 47 0.96 1.30 -7.56
N LYS A 48 2.23 1.27 -7.10
CA LYS A 48 2.65 2.03 -5.90
C LYS A 48 2.46 3.53 -6.13
N ASN A 49 2.79 4.03 -7.31
CA ASN A 49 2.60 5.43 -7.68
C ASN A 49 1.12 5.80 -7.79
N PHE A 50 0.31 4.95 -8.42
CA PHE A 50 -1.15 5.12 -8.50
C PHE A 50 -1.75 5.20 -7.09
N PHE A 51 -1.41 4.24 -6.21
CA PHE A 51 -1.90 4.21 -4.84
C PHE A 51 -1.49 5.45 -4.05
N LEU A 52 -0.24 5.91 -4.21
CA LEU A 52 0.23 7.13 -3.57
C LEU A 52 -0.56 8.36 -4.02
N LYS A 53 -0.79 8.51 -5.34
CA LYS A 53 -1.61 9.61 -5.88
C LYS A 53 -3.04 9.57 -5.36
N GLN A 54 -3.66 8.39 -5.37
CA GLN A 54 -5.02 8.20 -4.86
C GLN A 54 -5.11 8.51 -3.35
N PHE A 55 -4.09 8.11 -2.59
CA PHE A 55 -3.99 8.40 -1.16
C PHE A 55 -3.88 9.91 -0.91
N LEU A 56 -2.95 10.59 -1.58
CA LEU A 56 -2.76 12.04 -1.44
C LEU A 56 -4.02 12.81 -1.82
N SER A 57 -4.67 12.41 -2.91
CA SER A 57 -5.93 13.01 -3.36
C SER A 57 -7.07 12.80 -2.36
N TYR A 58 -7.23 11.59 -1.81
CA TYR A 58 -8.30 11.29 -0.86
C TYR A 58 -8.17 12.07 0.45
N PHE A 59 -6.95 12.30 0.93
CA PHE A 59 -6.68 13.04 2.17
C PHE A 59 -6.42 14.54 1.96
N GLY A 60 -6.49 15.05 0.72
CA GLY A 60 -6.22 16.45 0.41
C GLY A 60 -4.81 16.90 0.79
N ILE A 61 -3.82 16.01 0.70
CA ILE A 61 -2.43 16.31 1.08
C ILE A 61 -1.72 16.90 -0.14
N TYR A 62 -1.60 18.22 -0.14
CA TYR A 62 -0.88 18.97 -1.16
C TYR A 62 0.42 19.55 -0.59
N ASN A 63 1.44 19.66 -1.44
CA ASN A 63 2.74 20.28 -1.10
C ASN A 63 3.50 19.63 0.08
N LYS A 64 3.25 18.35 0.38
CA LYS A 64 3.94 17.58 1.42
C LYS A 64 4.39 16.23 0.85
N VAL A 65 5.58 15.80 1.26
CA VAL A 65 6.13 14.51 0.85
C VAL A 65 5.54 13.41 1.74
N ALA A 66 4.81 12.48 1.14
CA ALA A 66 4.31 11.26 1.79
C ALA A 66 5.00 10.02 1.22
N ILE A 67 5.42 9.11 2.10
CA ILE A 67 6.12 7.89 1.75
C ILE A 67 5.31 6.70 2.21
N ILE A 68 4.91 5.83 1.29
CA ILE A 68 4.18 4.59 1.59
C ILE A 68 5.13 3.41 1.42
N LYS A 69 5.52 2.78 2.53
CA LYS A 69 6.32 1.55 2.55
C LYS A 69 5.41 0.34 2.59
N PHE A 70 5.49 -0.52 1.58
CA PHE A 70 4.72 -1.76 1.52
C PHE A 70 5.45 -2.85 2.29
N VAL A 71 4.83 -3.36 3.36
CA VAL A 71 5.38 -4.38 4.24
C VAL A 71 4.52 -5.63 4.12
N ASN A 72 5.10 -6.73 3.66
CA ASN A 72 4.42 -8.00 3.66
C ASN A 72 4.33 -8.52 5.10
N ASN A 73 3.18 -9.07 5.50
CA ASN A 73 3.15 -9.94 6.67
C ASN A 73 3.76 -11.27 6.26
N ASP A 74 5.09 -11.33 6.27
CA ASP A 74 5.78 -12.61 6.31
C ASP A 74 5.59 -13.20 7.71
N ASN A 75 5.27 -14.48 7.79
CA ASN A 75 5.06 -15.15 9.06
C ASN A 75 6.42 -15.30 9.78
N PRO A 76 6.62 -14.75 11.00
CA PRO A 76 7.90 -14.87 11.71
C PRO A 76 8.21 -16.31 12.13
N PHE A 77 7.24 -17.21 12.07
CA PHE A 77 7.40 -18.64 12.32
C PHE A 77 7.52 -19.48 11.05
N ASP A 78 7.41 -18.87 9.86
CA ASP A 78 7.79 -19.56 8.62
C ASP A 78 9.32 -19.69 8.62
N LYS A 79 9.80 -20.83 9.11
CA LYS A 79 11.16 -21.28 8.92
C LYS A 79 11.31 -21.65 7.43
N ASN A 80 11.73 -20.69 6.60
CA ASN A 80 12.48 -21.04 5.40
C ASN A 80 13.90 -21.43 5.81
#